data_AF-A0AAN5RHD5-F1
#
_entry.id   AF-A0AAN5RHD5-F1
#
_cell.length_a   1.000
_cell.length_b   1.000
_cell.length_c   1.000
_cell.angle_alpha   90.00
_cell.angle_beta   90.00
_cell.angle_gamma   90.00
#
_symmetry.space_group_name_H-M   'P 1'
#
loop_
_entity.id
_entity.type
_entity.pdbx_description
1 polymer ?
#
loop_
_entity_poly.entity_id
_entity_poly.type
_entity_poly.pdbx_seq_one_letter_code
_entity_poly.pdbx_strand_id
1 'polypeptide(L)'
;ELLLLNPSITDPDKIKAGDILLIPGTHGVSLDQISKNGLFKLLSDLLWPGSSGPGTSDAYQNSHYDPIVIDLNGDGVKTISKSAGLVFDHDGNLFAENTGWVSPEDGLLVLDKNHDGKIGSGNELFGSNTILNNGQKAQNGYEALREYDENHDGVIDKNDTIWSQLKVWQDKNSNATVDDGELFTLEQLKIAGIKLNYKNINNTDSEGNTHLQQGGVIYEDGHTGMAEDIGLDTDKGKTQYVGDTTVSEDVLALPYIRGFGNVADLQVAMSHNDALKALVSQYVAADEAGKSRLVEQIIYAWTGTTDTDPHGRGNYIDARHLAVLEVTTGEKYHNLMNSANPNPNDGPILEKEYQKFYGYVDAMLQAQTTYKDIFSKINVTLDKDCRDFTLNFQDMEKYISGMSNQSDALNLRGLLFSLLVYMPQFEDVSNSAGIPAVRDNTGDDIYQGGNNHPDYYFFEKGHGQDVIQDYAGNDDQADTVVFRQALSDGATFDHVGDDLVIHAYGDDNSVTLKNYFNSDGYRRYHLVFDDATLNAEQVLAREYTFTGTDG
;
A
#
# COMPACT_ATOMS: atom_id res chain seq x y z
N GLU A 1 -30.00 -16.28 -9.27
CA GLU A 1 -29.58 -16.02 -7.88
C GLU A 1 -29.14 -14.56 -7.68
N LEU A 2 -28.25 -14.00 -8.50
CA LEU A 2 -27.90 -12.56 -8.50
C LEU A 2 -29.12 -11.60 -8.56
N LEU A 3 -30.17 -11.98 -9.30
CA LEU A 3 -31.41 -11.20 -9.44
C LEU A 3 -32.26 -11.12 -8.16
N LEU A 4 -32.10 -12.06 -7.23
CA LEU A 4 -32.84 -12.09 -5.96
C LEU A 4 -32.23 -11.14 -4.91
N LEU A 5 -31.03 -10.60 -5.18
CA LEU A 5 -30.30 -9.69 -4.28
C LEU A 5 -30.58 -8.21 -4.57
N ASN A 6 -31.34 -7.89 -5.63
CA ASN A 6 -31.72 -6.51 -5.95
C ASN A 6 -33.23 -6.30 -5.69
N PRO A 7 -33.62 -5.58 -4.61
CA PRO A 7 -35.02 -5.36 -4.25
C PRO A 7 -35.79 -4.46 -5.23
N SER A 8 -35.11 -3.88 -6.23
CA SER A 8 -35.70 -3.02 -7.28
C SER A 8 -36.18 -3.81 -8.50
N ILE A 9 -35.84 -5.09 -8.61
CA ILE A 9 -36.22 -5.95 -9.75
C ILE A 9 -37.46 -6.76 -9.36
N THR A 10 -38.63 -6.30 -9.78
CA THR A 10 -39.92 -6.94 -9.47
C THR A 10 -40.29 -8.11 -10.38
N ASP A 11 -39.60 -8.30 -11.52
CA ASP A 11 -39.92 -9.32 -12.53
C ASP A 11 -38.65 -9.78 -13.30
N PRO A 12 -38.04 -10.91 -12.91
CA PRO A 12 -36.79 -11.42 -13.49
C PRO A 12 -36.85 -11.77 -14.98
N ASP A 13 -38.03 -12.10 -15.50
CA ASP A 13 -38.21 -12.56 -16.89
C ASP A 13 -38.15 -11.42 -17.92
N LYS A 14 -38.07 -10.16 -17.47
CA LYS A 14 -37.98 -8.97 -18.34
C LYS A 14 -36.57 -8.52 -18.65
N ILE A 15 -35.57 -9.19 -18.09
CA ILE A 15 -34.17 -8.81 -18.20
C ILE A 15 -33.59 -9.38 -19.49
N LYS A 16 -33.03 -8.51 -20.32
CA LYS A 16 -32.43 -8.81 -21.60
C LYS A 16 -30.91 -8.78 -21.50
N ALA A 17 -30.25 -9.48 -22.42
CA ALA A 17 -28.80 -9.38 -22.57
C ALA A 17 -28.41 -7.91 -22.86
N GLY A 18 -27.58 -7.33 -21.99
CA GLY A 18 -27.19 -5.91 -22.04
C GLY A 18 -27.84 -5.03 -20.97
N ASP A 19 -28.78 -5.54 -20.17
CA ASP A 19 -29.39 -4.79 -19.07
C ASP A 19 -28.43 -4.64 -17.87
N ILE A 20 -28.46 -3.48 -17.21
CA ILE A 20 -27.59 -3.11 -16.10
C ILE A 20 -28.12 -3.73 -14.79
N LEU A 21 -27.26 -4.44 -14.06
CA LEU A 21 -27.53 -4.96 -12.72
C LEU A 21 -26.82 -4.11 -11.67
N LEU A 22 -27.58 -3.49 -10.77
CA LEU A 22 -27.04 -2.86 -9.56
C LEU A 22 -27.06 -3.88 -8.41
N ILE A 23 -25.93 -4.13 -7.77
CA ILE A 23 -25.85 -4.94 -6.54
C ILE A 23 -25.73 -3.95 -5.37
N PRO A 24 -26.69 -3.88 -4.44
CA PRO A 24 -26.57 -3.00 -3.29
C PRO A 24 -25.48 -3.55 -2.33
N GLY A 25 -24.53 -2.70 -1.94
CA GLY A 25 -23.51 -3.03 -0.92
C GLY A 25 -22.07 -3.07 -1.41
N THR A 26 -21.85 -3.05 -2.72
CA THR A 26 -20.56 -2.70 -3.35
C THR A 26 -20.82 -1.54 -4.30
N HIS A 27 -19.88 -0.61 -4.43
CA HIS A 27 -20.00 0.49 -5.39
C HIS A 27 -20.06 -0.12 -6.80
N GLY A 28 -21.27 -0.29 -7.34
CA GLY A 28 -21.51 -1.01 -8.58
C GLY A 28 -20.77 -0.37 -9.75
N VAL A 29 -19.81 -1.09 -10.32
CA VAL A 29 -19.06 -0.66 -11.51
C VAL A 29 -20.00 -0.76 -12.72
N SER A 30 -20.21 0.36 -13.41
CA SER A 30 -20.93 0.38 -14.69
C SER A 30 -20.06 -0.21 -15.80
N LEU A 31 -20.63 -1.07 -16.65
CA LEU A 31 -19.97 -1.64 -17.85
C LEU A 31 -19.46 -0.56 -18.83
N ASP A 32 -20.05 0.65 -18.83
CA ASP A 32 -19.56 1.78 -19.64
C ASP A 32 -18.22 2.35 -19.12
N GLN A 33 -17.97 2.27 -17.81
CA GLN A 33 -16.71 2.69 -17.18
C GLN A 33 -15.54 1.72 -17.47
N ILE A 34 -15.84 0.52 -17.98
CA ILE A 34 -14.83 -0.47 -18.36
C ILE A 34 -14.13 -0.07 -19.68
N SER A 35 -14.72 0.84 -20.46
CA SER A 35 -14.16 1.26 -21.73
C SER A 35 -13.02 2.29 -21.56
N LYS A 36 -11.81 1.86 -21.95
CA LYS A 36 -10.53 2.58 -22.15
C LYS A 36 -9.43 2.39 -21.10
N ASN A 37 -9.76 2.26 -19.80
CA ASN A 37 -8.82 1.95 -18.69
C ASN A 37 -9.42 0.95 -17.66
N GLY A 38 -10.48 0.24 -18.06
CA GLY A 38 -11.36 -0.50 -17.14
C GLY A 38 -10.71 -1.61 -16.34
N LEU A 39 -9.70 -2.32 -16.88
CA LEU A 39 -9.08 -3.42 -16.15
C LEU A 39 -8.39 -2.93 -14.88
N PHE A 40 -7.49 -1.95 -14.96
CA PHE A 40 -6.70 -1.51 -13.80
C PHE A 40 -7.53 -0.81 -12.73
N LYS A 41 -8.55 -0.04 -13.14
CA LYS A 41 -9.52 0.52 -12.20
C LYS A 41 -10.37 -0.58 -11.56
N LEU A 42 -10.88 -1.53 -12.34
CA LEU A 42 -11.63 -2.67 -11.83
C LEU A 42 -10.79 -3.53 -10.87
N LEU A 43 -9.52 -3.77 -11.18
CA LEU A 43 -8.60 -4.47 -10.28
C LEU A 43 -8.41 -3.69 -8.98
N SER A 44 -8.23 -2.37 -9.06
CA SER A 44 -8.15 -1.51 -7.86
C SER A 44 -9.40 -1.61 -6.99
N ASP A 45 -10.59 -1.49 -7.61
CA ASP A 45 -11.88 -1.52 -6.93
C ASP A 45 -12.20 -2.90 -6.33
N LEU A 46 -11.82 -3.99 -7.00
CA LEU A 46 -12.07 -5.37 -6.55
C LEU A 46 -11.02 -5.88 -5.55
N LEU A 47 -9.78 -5.40 -5.66
CA LEU A 47 -8.68 -5.68 -4.73
C LEU A 47 -8.63 -4.63 -3.64
N TRP A 48 -9.73 -3.93 -3.40
CA TRP A 48 -9.92 -3.10 -2.24
C TRP A 48 -10.62 -3.91 -1.14
N PRO A 49 -10.13 -3.93 0.11
CA PRO A 49 -8.90 -3.35 0.62
C PRO A 49 -7.82 -4.46 0.71
N GLY A 50 -7.14 -4.76 -0.40
CA GLY A 50 -6.13 -5.82 -0.58
C GLY A 50 -4.79 -5.55 0.13
N SER A 51 -3.87 -6.51 0.03
CA SER A 51 -3.01 -7.02 1.12
C SER A 51 -1.57 -6.46 1.25
N SER A 52 -1.17 -5.41 0.53
CA SER A 52 0.04 -4.63 0.86
C SER A 52 0.11 -3.29 0.11
N GLY A 53 0.91 -2.35 0.63
CA GLY A 53 1.30 -1.09 0.00
C GLY A 53 2.76 -0.76 0.33
N PRO A 54 3.27 0.42 -0.06
CA PRO A 54 4.61 0.84 0.30
C PRO A 54 4.85 0.83 1.81
N GLY A 55 6.05 0.43 2.26
CA GLY A 55 6.35 0.29 3.69
C GLY A 55 7.79 0.67 4.05
N THR A 56 7.99 1.47 5.10
CA THR A 56 9.32 1.91 5.54
C THR A 56 9.94 0.95 6.58
N SER A 57 9.82 -0.36 6.36
CA SER A 57 10.11 -1.46 7.33
C SER A 57 11.16 -1.11 8.40
N ASP A 58 10.80 -1.30 9.68
CA ASP A 58 11.61 -1.09 10.91
C ASP A 58 11.73 0.34 11.48
N ALA A 59 10.94 1.30 10.97
CA ALA A 59 10.68 2.56 11.69
C ALA A 59 9.76 2.32 12.89
N TYR A 60 9.98 3.03 14.00
CA TYR A 60 9.12 2.97 15.20
C TYR A 60 7.74 3.55 14.86
N GLN A 61 6.81 2.72 14.38
CA GLN A 61 5.43 3.12 14.09
C GLN A 61 4.52 2.50 15.13
N ASN A 62 3.97 3.36 15.99
CA ASN A 62 2.81 3.01 16.79
C ASN A 62 1.97 4.27 17.01
N SER A 63 1.57 4.91 15.91
CA SER A 63 0.51 5.90 16.00
C SER A 63 -0.81 5.16 16.11
N HIS A 64 -1.21 4.91 17.34
CA HIS A 64 -2.57 4.51 17.65
C HIS A 64 -3.46 5.74 17.62
N TYR A 65 -4.66 5.59 17.05
CA TYR A 65 -5.71 6.58 17.19
C TYR A 65 -6.59 6.20 18.35
N ASP A 66 -6.87 7.17 19.21
CA ASP A 66 -7.28 6.95 20.58
C ASP A 66 -8.61 7.68 20.84
N PRO A 67 -9.73 7.19 20.25
CA PRO A 67 -11.05 7.68 20.60
C PRO A 67 -11.49 7.21 21.99
N ILE A 68 -12.29 8.04 22.66
CA ILE A 68 -13.04 7.61 23.84
C ILE A 68 -14.23 6.74 23.40
N VAL A 69 -14.24 5.50 23.87
CA VAL A 69 -15.33 4.52 23.72
C VAL A 69 -16.02 4.33 25.07
N ILE A 70 -17.35 4.32 25.06
CA ILE A 70 -18.19 4.06 26.23
C ILE A 70 -18.72 2.64 26.14
N ASP A 71 -18.54 1.87 27.21
CA ASP A 71 -19.17 0.56 27.40
C ASP A 71 -20.67 0.78 27.69
N LEU A 72 -21.51 0.35 26.75
CA LEU A 72 -22.96 0.56 26.81
C LEU A 72 -23.73 -0.64 27.35
N ASN A 73 -23.15 -1.84 27.32
CA ASN A 73 -23.81 -3.09 27.73
C ASN A 73 -23.33 -3.60 29.11
N GLY A 74 -22.26 -3.01 29.65
CA GLY A 74 -21.67 -3.31 30.95
C GLY A 74 -20.79 -4.55 30.98
N ASP A 75 -20.31 -5.04 29.83
CA ASP A 75 -19.45 -6.23 29.76
C ASP A 75 -17.98 -5.94 29.38
N GLY A 76 -17.62 -4.66 29.39
CA GLY A 76 -16.31 -4.15 29.03
C GLY A 76 -16.29 -3.62 27.60
N VAL A 77 -15.39 -2.68 27.30
CA VAL A 77 -15.21 -2.20 25.93
C VAL A 77 -14.66 -3.33 25.06
N LYS A 78 -15.26 -3.56 23.90
CA LYS A 78 -14.82 -4.52 22.90
C LYS A 78 -14.51 -3.83 21.58
N THR A 79 -13.62 -4.45 20.83
CA THR A 79 -13.17 -3.94 19.54
C THR A 79 -13.29 -4.99 18.43
N ILE A 80 -13.04 -4.58 17.19
CA ILE A 80 -12.99 -5.37 15.97
C ILE A 80 -11.60 -5.19 15.36
N SER A 81 -10.99 -6.27 14.88
CA SER A 81 -9.69 -6.22 14.22
C SER A 81 -9.74 -5.45 12.89
N LYS A 82 -8.64 -4.75 12.54
CA LYS A 82 -8.49 -4.08 11.23
C LYS A 82 -8.63 -5.02 10.03
N SER A 83 -8.45 -6.32 10.26
CA SER A 83 -8.69 -7.38 9.26
C SER A 83 -10.13 -7.44 8.75
N ALA A 84 -11.10 -6.85 9.47
CA ALA A 84 -12.47 -6.68 8.99
C ALA A 84 -12.60 -5.68 7.82
N GLY A 85 -11.53 -4.93 7.49
CA GLY A 85 -11.47 -4.12 6.27
C GLY A 85 -12.20 -2.77 6.35
N LEU A 86 -12.58 -2.33 7.54
CA LEU A 86 -13.16 -0.99 7.74
C LEU A 86 -12.12 0.09 7.47
N VAL A 87 -12.59 1.26 7.03
CA VAL A 87 -11.77 2.46 6.88
C VAL A 87 -12.42 3.66 7.54
N PHE A 88 -11.61 4.54 8.14
CA PHE A 88 -12.06 5.80 8.73
C PHE A 88 -10.92 6.82 8.69
N ASP A 89 -11.22 8.08 8.40
CA ASP A 89 -10.23 9.17 8.36
C ASP A 89 -9.96 9.69 9.76
N HIS A 90 -8.98 9.12 10.45
CA HIS A 90 -8.74 9.43 11.86
C HIS A 90 -8.06 10.77 12.09
N ASP A 91 -7.27 11.27 11.14
CA ASP A 91 -6.52 12.52 11.29
C ASP A 91 -7.14 13.70 10.52
N GLY A 92 -8.20 13.45 9.75
CA GLY A 92 -8.96 14.45 9.02
C GLY A 92 -8.27 14.95 7.76
N ASN A 93 -7.36 14.15 7.17
CA ASN A 93 -6.57 14.52 6.01
C ASN A 93 -7.22 14.12 4.67
N LEU A 94 -8.45 13.58 4.71
CA LEU A 94 -9.23 13.02 3.60
C LEU A 94 -8.78 11.63 3.10
N PHE A 95 -7.90 10.95 3.83
CA PHE A 95 -7.44 9.59 3.53
C PHE A 95 -7.84 8.65 4.67
N ALA A 96 -8.99 8.00 4.51
CA ALA A 96 -9.51 7.07 5.49
C ALA A 96 -8.64 5.82 5.60
N GLU A 97 -8.01 5.59 6.75
CA GLU A 97 -7.08 4.48 6.95
C GLU A 97 -7.81 3.18 7.29
N ASN A 98 -7.29 2.05 6.84
CA ASN A 98 -7.76 0.75 7.32
C ASN A 98 -7.51 0.65 8.83
N THR A 99 -8.56 0.37 9.58
CA THR A 99 -8.55 0.53 11.03
C THR A 99 -9.26 -0.62 11.73
N GLY A 100 -8.77 -0.97 12.91
CA GLY A 100 -9.59 -1.65 13.91
C GLY A 100 -10.71 -0.73 14.33
N TRP A 101 -11.75 -1.27 14.95
CA TRP A 101 -12.96 -0.50 15.22
C TRP A 101 -13.59 -0.85 16.56
N VAL A 102 -14.54 -0.03 17.02
CA VAL A 102 -15.37 -0.34 18.19
C VAL A 102 -16.37 -1.44 17.84
N SER A 103 -16.72 -2.30 18.81
CA SER A 103 -17.79 -3.28 18.62
C SER A 103 -19.17 -2.62 18.49
N PRO A 104 -20.16 -3.26 17.82
CA PRO A 104 -21.50 -2.69 17.68
C PRO A 104 -22.30 -2.62 19.00
N GLU A 105 -21.78 -3.19 20.09
CA GLU A 105 -22.40 -3.17 21.41
C GLU A 105 -22.02 -1.92 22.22
N ASP A 106 -20.90 -1.26 21.87
CA ASP A 106 -20.35 -0.08 22.55
C ASP A 106 -20.54 1.17 21.68
N GLY A 107 -20.04 2.34 22.13
CA GLY A 107 -20.17 3.55 21.33
C GLY A 107 -19.04 4.57 21.50
N LEU A 108 -18.68 5.24 20.41
CA LEU A 108 -17.70 6.32 20.37
C LEU A 108 -18.31 7.61 20.91
N LEU A 109 -17.60 8.31 21.79
CA LEU A 109 -17.98 9.67 22.18
C LEU A 109 -17.58 10.65 21.07
N VAL A 110 -18.53 11.44 20.60
CA VAL A 110 -18.36 12.30 19.42
C VAL A 110 -18.88 13.71 19.63
N LEU A 111 -18.34 14.63 18.85
CA LEU A 111 -18.78 16.01 18.73
C LEU A 111 -18.84 16.39 17.25
N ASP A 112 -20.05 16.51 16.71
CA ASP A 112 -20.32 17.02 15.35
C ASP A 112 -19.97 18.52 15.31
N LYS A 113 -18.72 18.82 14.94
CA LYS A 113 -18.14 20.18 15.00
C LYS A 113 -18.57 21.04 13.82
N ASN A 114 -18.86 20.41 12.68
CA ASN A 114 -19.25 21.11 11.46
C ASN A 114 -20.78 21.24 11.30
N HIS A 115 -21.55 20.58 12.16
CA HIS A 115 -23.01 20.54 12.20
C HIS A 115 -23.65 19.97 10.93
N ASP A 116 -22.99 19.02 10.27
CA ASP A 116 -23.53 18.34 9.08
C ASP A 116 -24.36 17.09 9.41
N GLY A 117 -24.43 16.71 10.70
CA GLY A 117 -25.18 15.56 11.19
C GLY A 117 -24.48 14.22 11.01
N LYS A 118 -23.22 14.22 10.58
CA LYS A 118 -22.37 13.04 10.40
C LYS A 118 -21.16 13.15 11.32
N ILE A 119 -20.45 12.03 11.46
CA ILE A 119 -19.11 11.97 12.05
C ILE A 119 -18.20 11.43 10.96
N GLY A 120 -17.59 12.34 10.20
CA GLY A 120 -16.87 11.99 8.96
C GLY A 120 -15.38 11.76 9.13
N SER A 121 -14.80 12.21 10.25
CA SER A 121 -13.37 12.08 10.53
C SER A 121 -13.07 12.15 12.03
N GLY A 122 -11.84 11.81 12.42
CA GLY A 122 -11.37 11.89 13.80
C GLY A 122 -11.25 13.32 14.34
N ASN A 123 -11.44 14.35 13.50
CA ASN A 123 -11.65 15.72 13.98
C ASN A 123 -12.89 15.86 14.86
N GLU A 124 -13.84 14.92 14.74
CA GLU A 124 -15.11 14.89 15.46
C GLU A 124 -15.15 13.81 16.55
N LEU A 125 -14.04 13.08 16.71
CA LEU A 125 -13.79 12.16 17.82
C LEU A 125 -12.93 12.86 18.89
N PHE A 126 -13.01 12.37 20.12
CA PHE A 126 -12.12 12.81 21.21
C PHE A 126 -10.91 11.88 21.30
N GLY A 127 -9.73 12.41 20.98
CA GLY A 127 -8.47 11.66 20.97
C GLY A 127 -7.25 12.56 20.74
N SER A 128 -6.08 11.97 20.55
CA SER A 128 -4.80 12.63 20.26
C SER A 128 -4.79 13.44 18.96
N ASN A 129 -5.71 13.20 18.02
CA ASN A 129 -5.89 14.06 16.85
C ASN A 129 -6.70 15.32 17.14
N THR A 130 -7.33 15.45 18.32
CA THR A 130 -8.01 16.68 18.70
C THR A 130 -7.01 17.82 18.87
N ILE A 131 -7.23 18.93 18.16
CA ILE A 131 -6.49 20.17 18.36
C ILE A 131 -7.07 20.92 19.57
N LEU A 132 -6.23 21.13 20.58
CA LEU A 132 -6.54 21.90 21.78
C LEU A 132 -6.56 23.40 21.50
N ASN A 133 -7.06 24.20 22.45
CA ASN A 133 -7.14 25.66 22.34
C ASN A 133 -5.78 26.34 22.14
N ASN A 134 -4.69 25.69 22.53
CA ASN A 134 -3.31 26.17 22.32
C ASN A 134 -2.74 25.85 20.92
N GLY A 135 -3.51 25.18 20.06
CA GLY A 135 -3.13 24.76 18.71
C GLY A 135 -2.30 23.48 18.65
N GLN A 136 -2.03 22.82 19.78
CA GLN A 136 -1.34 21.52 19.83
C GLN A 136 -2.34 20.37 19.81
N LYS A 137 -1.89 19.21 19.36
CA LYS A 137 -2.62 17.95 19.49
C LYS A 137 -2.75 17.54 20.95
N ALA A 138 -3.90 16.98 21.33
CA ALA A 138 -4.14 16.45 22.66
C ALA A 138 -3.21 15.26 22.96
N GLN A 139 -2.91 15.03 24.23
CA GLN A 139 -2.13 13.85 24.62
C GLN A 139 -2.95 12.56 24.53
N ASN A 140 -4.25 12.66 24.79
CA ASN A 140 -5.25 11.60 24.73
C ASN A 140 -6.65 12.23 24.71
N GLY A 141 -7.69 11.41 24.52
CA GLY A 141 -9.09 11.84 24.47
C GLY A 141 -9.61 12.47 25.76
N TYR A 142 -9.14 12.03 26.94
CA TYR A 142 -9.55 12.64 28.21
C TYR A 142 -8.99 14.05 28.41
N GLU A 143 -7.74 14.28 27.98
CA GLU A 143 -7.17 15.63 27.95
C GLU A 143 -7.85 16.51 26.89
N ALA A 144 -8.29 15.92 25.77
CA ALA A 144 -9.12 16.63 24.79
C ALA A 144 -10.47 17.07 25.39
N LEU A 145 -11.14 16.20 26.16
CA LEU A 145 -12.39 16.55 26.84
C LEU A 145 -12.19 17.61 27.93
N ARG A 146 -11.05 17.63 28.60
CA ARG A 146 -10.77 18.54 29.72
C ARG A 146 -10.86 20.02 29.33
N GLU A 147 -10.62 20.37 28.07
CA GLU A 147 -10.80 21.74 27.55
C GLU A 147 -12.25 22.23 27.65
N TYR A 148 -13.22 21.32 27.79
CA TYR A 148 -14.64 21.62 27.87
C TYR A 148 -15.21 21.57 29.29
N ASP A 149 -14.40 21.27 30.31
CA ASP A 149 -14.78 21.33 31.73
C ASP A 149 -14.64 22.78 32.22
N GLU A 150 -15.71 23.56 32.02
CA GLU A 150 -15.71 25.00 32.28
C GLU A 150 -15.75 25.33 33.77
N ASN A 151 -16.37 24.44 34.56
CA ASN A 151 -16.51 24.63 36.00
C ASN A 151 -15.33 24.02 36.80
N HIS A 152 -14.47 23.25 36.13
CA HIS A 152 -13.27 22.58 36.65
C HIS A 152 -13.56 21.58 37.78
N ASP A 153 -14.69 20.88 37.73
CA ASP A 153 -15.06 19.87 38.72
C ASP A 153 -14.55 18.45 38.37
N GLY A 154 -13.96 18.28 37.18
CA GLY A 154 -13.40 17.02 36.69
C GLY A 154 -14.44 16.09 36.07
N VAL A 155 -15.64 16.58 35.77
CA VAL A 155 -16.72 15.85 35.12
C VAL A 155 -17.31 16.73 34.02
N ILE A 156 -17.44 16.18 32.81
CA ILE A 156 -18.25 16.82 31.78
C ILE A 156 -19.70 16.44 32.04
N ASP A 157 -20.53 17.41 32.44
CA ASP A 157 -21.95 17.23 32.74
C ASP A 157 -22.80 18.42 32.28
N LYS A 158 -24.09 18.44 32.63
CA LYS A 158 -25.04 19.52 32.25
C LYS A 158 -24.63 20.94 32.68
N ASN A 159 -23.64 21.09 33.54
CA ASN A 159 -23.10 22.37 33.95
C ASN A 159 -22.05 22.92 32.96
N ASP A 160 -21.64 22.12 31.97
CA ASP A 160 -20.75 22.50 30.88
C ASP A 160 -21.52 22.77 29.58
N THR A 161 -21.16 23.83 28.86
CA THR A 161 -21.87 24.23 27.62
C THR A 161 -21.78 23.20 26.50
N ILE A 162 -20.73 22.36 26.49
CA ILE A 162 -20.57 21.30 25.49
C ILE A 162 -21.58 20.18 25.63
N TRP A 163 -22.15 19.98 26.83
CA TRP A 163 -22.91 18.79 27.20
C TRP A 163 -24.03 18.45 26.24
N SER A 164 -24.82 19.45 25.84
CA SER A 164 -25.96 19.23 24.93
C SER A 164 -25.57 18.93 23.49
N GLN A 165 -24.28 19.09 23.14
CA GLN A 165 -23.75 18.86 21.80
C GLN A 165 -23.09 17.48 21.66
N LEU A 166 -22.63 16.90 22.78
CA LEU A 166 -22.04 15.58 22.81
C LEU A 166 -23.05 14.50 22.43
N LYS A 167 -22.58 13.54 21.63
CA LYS A 167 -23.34 12.36 21.24
C LYS A 167 -22.48 11.11 21.44
N VAL A 168 -23.14 9.97 21.38
CA VAL A 168 -22.50 8.65 21.29
C VAL A 168 -22.89 8.03 19.97
N TRP A 169 -21.88 7.64 19.19
CA TRP A 169 -22.05 6.89 17.96
C TRP A 169 -21.88 5.40 18.24
N GLN A 170 -22.99 4.67 18.19
CA GLN A 170 -23.01 3.20 18.21
C GLN A 170 -23.17 2.71 16.78
N ASP A 171 -22.06 2.33 16.15
CA ASP A 171 -22.01 1.78 14.79
C ASP A 171 -22.51 0.32 14.80
N LYS A 172 -23.81 0.14 14.53
CA LYS A 172 -24.51 -1.13 14.75
C LYS A 172 -24.23 -2.16 13.67
N ASN A 173 -23.91 -1.70 12.47
CA ASN A 173 -23.59 -2.57 11.34
C ASN A 173 -22.07 -2.68 11.11
N SER A 174 -21.27 -1.94 11.87
CA SER A 174 -19.80 -1.92 11.81
C SER A 174 -19.30 -1.55 10.41
N ASN A 175 -19.81 -0.46 9.86
CA ASN A 175 -19.41 0.05 8.54
C ASN A 175 -18.59 1.35 8.61
N ALA A 176 -18.28 1.85 9.81
CA ALA A 176 -17.55 3.09 10.06
C ALA A 176 -18.17 4.33 9.39
N THR A 177 -19.48 4.33 9.17
CA THR A 177 -20.26 5.47 8.68
C THR A 177 -21.48 5.67 9.57
N VAL A 178 -21.80 6.92 9.91
CA VAL A 178 -23.03 7.19 10.67
C VAL A 178 -24.27 6.89 9.82
N ASP A 179 -25.04 5.90 10.24
CA ASP A 179 -26.36 5.59 9.68
C ASP A 179 -27.52 6.13 10.56
N ASP A 180 -28.71 6.18 9.95
CA ASP A 180 -29.94 6.57 10.65
C ASP A 180 -30.19 5.68 11.89
N GLY A 181 -30.19 6.31 13.08
CA GLY A 181 -30.44 5.61 14.35
C GLY A 181 -29.21 5.07 15.07
N GLU A 182 -28.01 5.50 14.66
CA GLU A 182 -26.73 5.16 15.30
C GLU A 182 -26.17 6.27 16.20
N LEU A 183 -26.62 7.51 16.02
CA LEU A 183 -26.26 8.64 16.88
C LEU A 183 -27.28 8.81 18.01
N PHE A 184 -26.78 8.73 19.24
CA PHE A 184 -27.55 8.91 20.46
C PHE A 184 -27.09 10.15 21.21
N THR A 185 -28.05 10.89 21.77
CA THR A 185 -27.76 11.89 22.81
C THR A 185 -27.41 11.18 24.12
N LEU A 186 -26.64 11.85 24.98
CA LEU A 186 -26.31 11.33 26.31
C LEU A 186 -27.56 11.05 27.16
N GLU A 187 -28.60 11.89 27.03
CA GLU A 187 -29.91 11.70 27.70
C GLU A 187 -30.62 10.41 27.24
N GLN A 188 -30.61 10.08 25.93
CA GLN A 188 -31.19 8.83 25.43
C GLN A 188 -30.51 7.58 26.01
N LEU A 189 -29.22 7.67 26.30
CA LEU A 189 -28.43 6.62 26.95
C LEU A 189 -28.44 6.70 28.48
N LYS A 190 -29.17 7.68 29.06
CA LYS A 190 -29.25 7.94 30.51
C LYS A 190 -27.87 8.21 31.14
N ILE A 191 -26.96 8.78 30.37
CA ILE A 191 -25.65 9.21 30.86
C ILE A 191 -25.82 10.62 31.44
N ALA A 192 -25.39 10.79 32.68
CA ALA A 192 -25.50 12.02 33.46
C ALA A 192 -24.16 12.77 33.60
N GLY A 193 -23.03 12.13 33.33
CA GLY A 193 -21.72 12.78 33.30
C GLY A 193 -20.59 11.88 32.82
N ILE A 194 -19.48 12.46 32.37
CA ILE A 194 -18.27 11.75 31.91
C ILE A 194 -17.10 12.19 32.78
N LYS A 195 -16.44 11.24 33.47
CA LYS A 195 -15.33 11.57 34.37
C LYS A 195 -14.03 11.80 33.58
N LEU A 196 -13.31 12.85 33.93
CA LEU A 196 -12.02 13.21 33.31
C LEU A 196 -10.80 12.61 34.01
N ASN A 197 -11.00 11.93 35.14
CA ASN A 197 -9.95 11.17 35.81
C ASN A 197 -9.91 9.76 35.23
N TYR A 198 -8.71 9.34 34.81
CA TYR A 198 -8.49 8.05 34.17
C TYR A 198 -7.27 7.33 34.77
N LYS A 199 -7.15 6.03 34.46
CA LYS A 199 -5.99 5.19 34.76
C LYS A 199 -5.34 4.73 33.46
N ASN A 200 -4.02 4.81 33.36
CA ASN A 200 -3.30 4.18 32.26
C ASN A 200 -3.30 2.66 32.45
N ILE A 201 -3.76 1.93 31.43
CA ILE A 201 -3.86 0.47 31.44
C ILE A 201 -2.92 -0.16 30.39
N ASN A 202 -2.85 0.40 29.17
CA ASN A 202 -1.95 -0.02 28.08
C ASN A 202 -1.96 -1.54 27.83
N ASN A 203 -3.15 -2.10 27.58
CA ASN A 203 -3.34 -3.52 27.32
C ASN A 203 -3.91 -3.74 25.91
N THR A 204 -3.19 -4.47 25.06
CA THR A 204 -3.66 -4.84 23.72
C THR A 204 -4.55 -6.08 23.80
N ASP A 205 -5.71 -6.02 23.15
CA ASP A 205 -6.67 -7.12 23.08
C ASP A 205 -6.33 -8.16 22.00
N SER A 206 -7.18 -9.17 21.83
CA SER A 206 -6.99 -10.22 20.81
C SER A 206 -7.18 -9.75 19.38
N GLU A 207 -7.80 -8.58 19.17
CA GLU A 207 -8.11 -8.00 17.87
C GLU A 207 -6.99 -7.08 17.35
N GLY A 208 -6.01 -6.77 18.22
CA GLY A 208 -4.85 -5.94 17.93
C GLY A 208 -4.98 -4.50 18.42
N ASN A 209 -6.12 -4.11 18.99
CA ASN A 209 -6.37 -2.76 19.47
C ASN A 209 -5.89 -2.62 20.93
N THR A 210 -5.40 -1.44 21.30
CA THR A 210 -4.82 -1.18 22.62
C THR A 210 -5.76 -0.37 23.50
N HIS A 211 -6.18 -0.93 24.62
CA HIS A 211 -6.88 -0.19 25.66
C HIS A 211 -5.84 0.68 26.42
N LEU A 212 -5.85 2.00 26.20
CA LEU A 212 -4.80 2.91 26.66
C LEU A 212 -5.11 3.49 28.04
N GLN A 213 -6.26 4.16 28.17
CA GLN A 213 -6.72 4.76 29.42
C GLN A 213 -8.13 4.32 29.77
N GLN A 214 -8.39 4.05 31.04
CA GLN A 214 -9.72 3.70 31.55
C GLN A 214 -10.22 4.79 32.50
N GLY A 215 -11.33 5.44 32.13
CA GLY A 215 -12.07 6.40 32.94
C GLY A 215 -13.42 5.82 33.37
N GLY A 216 -14.46 6.65 33.37
CA GLY A 216 -15.80 6.18 33.67
C GLY A 216 -16.90 7.18 33.36
N VAL A 217 -18.10 6.64 33.15
CA VAL A 217 -19.33 7.40 32.91
C VAL A 217 -20.25 7.29 34.11
N ILE A 218 -21.00 8.35 34.41
CA ILE A 218 -22.01 8.39 35.48
C ILE A 218 -23.36 8.28 34.79
N TYR A 219 -24.18 7.31 35.19
CA TYR A 219 -25.56 7.18 34.72
C TYR A 219 -26.53 7.92 35.65
N GLU A 220 -27.74 8.21 35.16
CA GLU A 220 -28.77 8.97 35.91
C GLU A 220 -29.22 8.30 37.22
N ASP A 221 -29.12 6.98 37.32
CA ASP A 221 -29.42 6.22 38.55
C ASP A 221 -28.25 6.25 39.57
N GLY A 222 -27.15 6.91 39.23
CA GLY A 222 -25.96 7.12 40.05
C GLY A 222 -24.90 6.02 39.97
N HIS A 223 -25.13 4.93 39.22
CA HIS A 223 -24.06 3.95 39.01
C HIS A 223 -22.98 4.50 38.07
N THR A 224 -21.77 3.96 38.18
CA THR A 224 -20.66 4.29 37.28
C THR A 224 -20.44 3.13 36.31
N GLY A 225 -20.45 3.41 35.01
CA GLY A 225 -19.99 2.48 33.98
C GLY A 225 -18.58 2.83 33.50
N MET A 226 -18.15 2.12 32.45
CA MET A 226 -16.79 2.22 31.93
C MET A 226 -16.74 3.07 30.66
N ALA A 227 -15.66 3.82 30.52
CA ALA A 227 -15.26 4.43 29.26
C ALA A 227 -13.75 4.30 29.15
N GLU A 228 -13.27 4.10 27.94
CA GLU A 228 -11.87 3.85 27.67
C GLU A 228 -11.40 4.65 26.48
N ASP A 229 -10.17 5.10 26.54
CA ASP A 229 -9.44 5.63 25.42
C ASP A 229 -8.78 4.45 24.70
N ILE A 230 -9.19 4.19 23.46
CA ILE A 230 -8.83 2.97 22.73
C ILE A 230 -7.90 3.31 21.59
N GLY A 231 -6.64 2.90 21.69
CA GLY A 231 -5.70 2.92 20.57
C GLY A 231 -6.05 1.90 19.49
N LEU A 232 -6.81 2.32 18.48
CA LEU A 232 -7.15 1.51 17.32
C LEU A 232 -5.91 1.25 16.46
N ASP A 233 -5.69 -0.02 16.11
CA ASP A 233 -4.62 -0.43 15.21
C ASP A 233 -4.99 -0.02 13.77
N THR A 234 -4.05 0.60 13.06
CA THR A 234 -4.28 1.09 11.71
C THR A 234 -3.23 0.61 10.72
N ASP A 235 -3.57 0.71 9.44
CA ASP A 235 -2.64 0.57 8.34
C ASP A 235 -2.75 1.82 7.46
N LYS A 236 -1.80 2.73 7.65
CA LYS A 236 -1.79 4.03 6.96
C LYS A 236 -1.23 3.97 5.55
N GLY A 237 -0.58 2.88 5.15
CA GLY A 237 -0.29 2.63 3.74
C GLY A 237 -1.55 2.24 2.96
N LYS A 238 -2.61 1.84 3.69
CA LYS A 238 -3.85 1.29 3.16
C LYS A 238 -5.02 2.23 3.42
N THR A 239 -5.15 3.22 2.56
CA THR A 239 -6.10 4.32 2.70
C THR A 239 -7.10 4.43 1.54
N GLN A 240 -8.28 4.93 1.84
CA GLN A 240 -9.28 5.33 0.87
C GLN A 240 -9.38 6.85 0.85
N TYR A 241 -9.14 7.47 -0.30
CA TYR A 241 -9.39 8.90 -0.46
C TYR A 241 -10.90 9.20 -0.43
N VAL A 242 -11.35 9.97 0.56
CA VAL A 242 -12.76 10.33 0.79
C VAL A 242 -13.10 11.78 0.39
N GLY A 243 -12.16 12.48 -0.24
CA GLY A 243 -12.35 13.83 -0.78
C GLY A 243 -13.09 13.89 -2.13
N ASP A 244 -12.83 14.94 -2.91
CA ASP A 244 -13.39 15.08 -4.26
C ASP A 244 -12.76 14.06 -5.21
N THR A 245 -13.54 13.04 -5.58
CA THR A 245 -13.12 11.95 -6.49
C THR A 245 -13.49 12.23 -7.95
N THR A 246 -13.88 13.46 -8.29
CA THR A 246 -14.29 13.83 -9.65
C THR A 246 -13.11 13.69 -10.61
N VAL A 247 -13.32 12.88 -11.66
CA VAL A 247 -12.35 12.74 -12.76
C VAL A 247 -12.85 13.50 -13.98
N SER A 248 -12.04 14.43 -14.48
CA SER A 248 -12.32 15.23 -15.68
C SER A 248 -12.32 14.37 -16.96
N GLU A 249 -13.13 14.73 -17.95
CA GLU A 249 -13.30 13.94 -19.18
C GLU A 249 -12.00 13.76 -19.97
N ASP A 250 -11.13 14.76 -20.00
CA ASP A 250 -9.82 14.70 -20.65
C ASP A 250 -8.85 13.76 -19.92
N VAL A 251 -9.02 13.58 -18.61
CA VAL A 251 -8.20 12.67 -17.79
C VAL A 251 -8.63 11.20 -17.91
N LEU A 252 -9.90 10.92 -18.24
CA LEU A 252 -10.38 9.54 -18.41
C LEU A 252 -9.61 8.74 -19.48
N ALA A 253 -8.96 9.43 -20.43
CA ALA A 253 -8.13 8.82 -21.47
C ALA A 253 -6.67 8.57 -21.05
N LEU A 254 -6.22 9.12 -19.92
CA LEU A 254 -4.87 8.97 -19.39
C LEU A 254 -4.75 7.75 -18.46
N PRO A 255 -3.55 7.22 -18.22
CA PRO A 255 -3.34 6.08 -17.32
C PRO A 255 -3.95 6.27 -15.93
N TYR A 256 -4.51 5.19 -15.39
CA TYR A 256 -4.97 5.09 -14.01
C TYR A 256 -3.92 4.39 -13.15
N ILE A 257 -3.59 4.96 -11.99
CA ILE A 257 -2.75 4.31 -10.98
C ILE A 257 -3.41 4.58 -9.63
N ARG A 258 -3.51 3.53 -8.82
CA ARG A 258 -4.04 3.62 -7.47
C ARG A 258 -3.05 4.36 -6.57
N GLY A 259 -3.54 5.28 -5.75
CA GLY A 259 -2.76 5.94 -4.71
C GLY A 259 -2.62 5.08 -3.44
N PHE A 260 -1.56 5.31 -2.68
CA PHE A 260 -1.32 4.71 -1.36
C PHE A 260 -1.10 5.81 -0.34
N GLY A 261 -1.36 5.53 0.94
CA GLY A 261 -1.16 6.51 2.00
C GLY A 261 -1.92 7.80 1.74
N ASN A 262 -1.22 8.92 1.78
CA ASN A 262 -1.80 10.25 1.57
C ASN A 262 -1.72 10.70 0.10
N VAL A 263 -1.84 9.75 -0.82
CA VAL A 263 -1.84 10.00 -2.28
C VAL A 263 -3.17 9.58 -2.86
N ALA A 264 -3.89 10.51 -3.50
CA ALA A 264 -5.11 10.17 -4.23
C ALA A 264 -4.77 9.46 -5.56
N ASP A 265 -5.68 8.64 -6.08
CA ASP A 265 -5.51 7.99 -7.38
C ASP A 265 -5.06 8.97 -8.47
N LEU A 266 -4.16 8.54 -9.35
CA LEU A 266 -3.48 9.42 -10.30
C LEU A 266 -4.45 10.23 -11.17
N GLN A 267 -5.58 9.63 -11.59
CA GLN A 267 -6.61 10.34 -12.37
C GLN A 267 -7.37 11.39 -11.56
N VAL A 268 -7.61 11.14 -10.28
CA VAL A 268 -8.19 12.15 -9.37
C VAL A 268 -7.18 13.29 -9.20
N ALA A 269 -5.93 12.97 -8.88
CA ALA A 269 -4.86 13.96 -8.73
C ALA A 269 -4.66 14.81 -10.00
N MET A 270 -4.62 14.20 -11.20
CA MET A 270 -4.52 14.91 -12.49
C MET A 270 -5.69 15.85 -12.77
N SER A 271 -6.89 15.53 -12.25
CA SER A 271 -8.08 16.37 -12.45
C SER A 271 -8.02 17.67 -11.66
N HIS A 272 -7.17 17.73 -10.63
CA HIS A 272 -6.93 18.92 -9.81
C HIS A 272 -5.51 19.51 -9.96
N ASN A 273 -4.66 18.90 -10.80
CA ASN A 273 -3.27 19.31 -11.01
C ASN A 273 -2.89 19.26 -12.51
N ASP A 274 -2.97 20.42 -13.18
CA ASP A 274 -2.65 20.55 -14.60
C ASP A 274 -1.19 20.23 -14.93
N ALA A 275 -0.25 20.48 -14.00
CA ALA A 275 1.16 20.15 -14.21
C ALA A 275 1.39 18.64 -14.22
N LEU A 276 0.77 17.90 -13.30
CA LEU A 276 0.78 16.45 -13.27
C LEU A 276 0.13 15.86 -14.53
N LYS A 277 -1.04 16.38 -14.93
CA LYS A 277 -1.71 15.99 -16.17
C LYS A 277 -0.81 16.18 -17.40
N ALA A 278 -0.06 17.30 -17.45
CA ALA A 278 0.86 17.58 -18.54
C ALA A 278 2.05 16.60 -18.57
N LEU A 279 2.60 16.21 -17.41
CA LEU A 279 3.68 15.22 -17.33
C LEU A 279 3.22 13.85 -17.80
N VAL A 280 2.05 13.39 -17.36
CA VAL A 280 1.48 12.10 -17.81
C VAL A 280 1.16 12.13 -19.30
N SER A 281 0.64 13.25 -19.82
CA SER A 281 0.41 13.41 -21.26
C SER A 281 1.72 13.38 -22.08
N GLN A 282 2.80 13.94 -21.54
CA GLN A 282 4.13 13.85 -22.16
C GLN A 282 4.65 12.42 -22.15
N TYR A 283 4.46 11.68 -21.04
CA TYR A 283 4.86 10.27 -20.95
C TYR A 283 4.15 9.42 -22.02
N VAL A 284 2.84 9.60 -22.18
CA VAL A 284 2.04 8.90 -23.19
C VAL A 284 2.55 9.17 -24.62
N ALA A 285 3.09 10.36 -24.88
CA ALA A 285 3.60 10.78 -26.19
C ALA A 285 5.11 10.51 -26.39
N ALA A 286 5.85 10.14 -25.34
CA ALA A 286 7.30 9.98 -25.38
C ALA A 286 7.73 8.65 -26.03
N ASP A 287 8.96 8.64 -26.56
CA ASP A 287 9.67 7.41 -26.88
C ASP A 287 10.25 6.77 -25.60
N GLU A 288 10.75 5.53 -25.71
CA GLU A 288 11.27 4.78 -24.56
C GLU A 288 12.41 5.53 -23.83
N ALA A 289 13.30 6.21 -24.57
CA ALA A 289 14.39 6.98 -23.96
C ALA A 289 13.90 8.18 -23.13
N GLY A 290 12.75 8.77 -23.48
CA GLY A 290 12.15 9.88 -22.75
C GLY A 290 11.32 9.47 -21.52
N LYS A 291 10.87 8.21 -21.43
CA LYS A 291 9.91 7.76 -20.43
C LYS A 291 10.49 7.68 -19.02
N SER A 292 11.69 7.12 -18.83
CA SER A 292 12.25 6.91 -17.47
C SER A 292 12.37 8.22 -16.67
N ARG A 293 12.80 9.31 -17.32
CA ARG A 293 12.87 10.64 -16.68
C ARG A 293 11.49 11.19 -16.31
N LEU A 294 10.47 10.89 -17.12
CA LEU A 294 9.10 11.35 -16.87
C LEU A 294 8.44 10.58 -15.73
N VAL A 295 8.75 9.29 -15.52
CA VAL A 295 8.23 8.52 -14.37
C VAL A 295 8.59 9.19 -13.05
N GLU A 296 9.87 9.50 -12.86
CA GLU A 296 10.34 10.15 -11.62
C GLU A 296 9.67 11.52 -11.40
N GLN A 297 9.55 12.33 -12.47
CA GLN A 297 8.86 13.62 -12.40
C GLN A 297 7.36 13.47 -12.09
N ILE A 298 6.70 12.46 -12.65
CA ILE A 298 5.29 12.14 -12.36
C ILE A 298 5.15 11.78 -10.88
N ILE A 299 6.01 10.90 -10.35
CA ILE A 299 5.98 10.48 -8.93
C ILE A 299 6.14 11.71 -8.01
N TYR A 300 7.12 12.58 -8.28
CA TYR A 300 7.35 13.76 -7.43
C TYR A 300 6.22 14.79 -7.53
N ALA A 301 5.63 14.97 -8.71
CA ALA A 301 4.49 15.88 -8.88
C ALA A 301 3.22 15.31 -8.25
N TRP A 302 3.03 13.99 -8.33
CA TRP A 302 1.86 13.28 -7.80
C TRP A 302 1.85 13.24 -6.27
N THR A 303 3.01 13.01 -5.67
CA THR A 303 3.20 12.99 -4.21
C THR A 303 3.43 14.37 -3.59
N GLY A 304 3.54 15.43 -4.41
CA GLY A 304 3.80 16.80 -3.94
C GLY A 304 5.21 17.01 -3.38
N THR A 305 6.20 16.19 -3.79
CA THR A 305 7.57 16.18 -3.26
C THR A 305 8.59 16.84 -4.18
N THR A 306 8.14 17.50 -5.25
CA THR A 306 8.99 18.12 -6.28
C THR A 306 10.02 19.10 -5.73
N ASP A 307 9.66 19.87 -4.70
CA ASP A 307 10.51 20.93 -4.12
C ASP A 307 11.36 20.44 -2.93
N THR A 308 11.36 19.13 -2.64
CA THR A 308 12.17 18.55 -1.56
C THR A 308 13.66 18.63 -1.90
N ASP A 309 14.46 19.18 -0.98
CA ASP A 309 15.93 19.20 -1.10
C ASP A 309 16.49 17.77 -1.04
N PRO A 310 17.15 17.24 -2.09
CA PRO A 310 17.69 15.87 -2.14
C PRO A 310 18.64 15.52 -0.98
N HIS A 311 19.26 16.51 -0.34
CA HIS A 311 20.21 16.32 0.76
C HIS A 311 19.62 16.62 2.14
N GLY A 312 18.31 16.86 2.23
CA GLY A 312 17.63 17.31 3.45
C GLY A 312 17.49 16.25 4.55
N ARG A 313 17.80 14.98 4.27
CA ARG A 313 17.58 13.83 5.17
C ARG A 313 18.83 13.00 5.44
N GLY A 314 20.01 13.63 5.40
CA GLY A 314 21.29 12.97 5.64
C GLY A 314 21.95 12.47 4.35
N ASN A 315 22.91 11.54 4.47
CA ASN A 315 23.79 11.13 3.37
C ASN A 315 23.51 9.72 2.83
N TYR A 316 22.49 9.02 3.36
CA TYR A 316 22.26 7.60 3.08
C TYR A 316 21.05 7.33 2.17
N ILE A 317 20.32 8.38 1.77
CA ILE A 317 19.20 8.30 0.82
C ILE A 317 19.00 9.66 0.16
N ASP A 318 18.44 9.68 -1.06
CA ASP A 318 17.86 10.90 -1.61
C ASP A 318 16.61 11.28 -0.80
N ALA A 319 16.63 12.46 -0.18
CA ALA A 319 15.52 12.91 0.66
C ALA A 319 14.19 13.02 -0.08
N ARG A 320 14.18 13.15 -1.41
CA ARG A 320 12.96 13.12 -2.24
C ARG A 320 12.35 11.72 -2.26
N HIS A 321 13.17 10.68 -2.32
CA HIS A 321 12.72 9.28 -2.30
C HIS A 321 12.08 8.95 -0.94
N LEU A 322 12.73 9.37 0.15
CA LEU A 322 12.15 9.24 1.48
C LEU A 322 10.85 10.04 1.61
N ALA A 323 10.81 11.27 1.09
CA ALA A 323 9.59 12.08 1.12
C ALA A 323 8.44 11.41 0.34
N VAL A 324 8.71 10.77 -0.80
CA VAL A 324 7.73 9.96 -1.53
C VAL A 324 7.20 8.85 -0.64
N LEU A 325 8.09 8.07 -0.02
CA LEU A 325 7.70 6.99 0.88
C LEU A 325 6.82 7.48 2.03
N GLU A 326 7.21 8.56 2.71
CA GLU A 326 6.42 9.13 3.82
C GLU A 326 5.01 9.55 3.42
N VAL A 327 4.82 9.98 2.17
CA VAL A 327 3.47 10.30 1.68
C VAL A 327 2.73 9.01 1.32
N THR A 328 3.37 8.07 0.63
CA THR A 328 2.74 6.81 0.21
C THR A 328 2.48 5.82 1.34
N THR A 329 3.14 5.96 2.48
CA THR A 329 2.86 5.18 3.70
C THR A 329 1.92 5.91 4.66
N GLY A 330 1.64 7.20 4.41
CA GLY A 330 0.86 8.05 5.30
C GLY A 330 1.59 8.45 6.59
N GLU A 331 2.89 8.13 6.73
CA GLU A 331 3.62 8.30 7.98
C GLU A 331 5.00 8.93 7.80
N LYS A 332 5.39 9.77 8.78
CA LYS A 332 6.76 10.29 8.83
C LYS A 332 7.73 9.21 9.27
N TYR A 333 8.87 9.19 8.61
CA TYR A 333 9.93 8.25 8.93
C TYR A 333 10.68 8.69 10.19
N HIS A 334 10.81 7.77 11.14
CA HIS A 334 11.69 7.89 12.30
C HIS A 334 12.44 6.59 12.53
N ASN A 335 13.77 6.67 12.69
CA ASN A 335 14.57 5.51 13.04
C ASN A 335 14.35 5.09 14.51
N LEU A 336 14.97 4.00 14.94
CA LEU A 336 14.85 3.47 16.32
C LEU A 336 15.28 4.42 17.44
N MET A 337 16.02 5.50 17.11
CA MET A 337 16.40 6.56 18.04
C MET A 337 15.46 7.78 17.97
N ASN A 338 14.30 7.63 17.31
CA ASN A 338 13.33 8.69 17.02
C ASN A 338 13.90 9.84 16.18
N SER A 339 14.96 9.60 15.41
CA SER A 339 15.54 10.58 14.50
C SER A 339 14.86 10.51 13.14
N ALA A 340 14.51 11.67 12.58
CA ALA A 340 13.94 11.77 11.23
C ALA A 340 14.96 11.45 10.12
N ASN A 341 16.26 11.41 10.40
CA ASN A 341 17.28 11.07 9.40
C ASN A 341 17.59 9.57 9.42
N PRO A 342 17.52 8.88 8.27
CA PRO A 342 17.98 7.50 8.11
C PRO A 342 19.44 7.33 8.52
N ASN A 343 19.74 6.19 9.13
CA ASN A 343 21.12 5.76 9.41
C ASN A 343 21.69 4.90 8.24
N PRO A 344 22.97 4.50 8.26
CA PRO A 344 23.57 3.70 7.18
C PRO A 344 22.86 2.39 6.86
N ASN A 345 22.16 1.80 7.83
CA ASN A 345 21.39 0.57 7.65
C ASN A 345 20.00 0.86 7.08
N ASP A 346 19.38 1.96 7.51
CA ASP A 346 18.01 2.30 7.09
C ASP A 346 17.97 2.83 5.64
N GLY A 347 19.00 3.59 5.23
CA GLY A 347 19.06 4.22 3.91
C GLY A 347 18.85 3.25 2.75
N PRO A 348 19.64 2.15 2.65
CA PRO A 348 19.42 1.12 1.66
C PRO A 348 18.03 0.46 1.75
N ILE A 349 17.50 0.18 2.93
CA ILE A 349 16.17 -0.44 3.05
C ILE A 349 15.07 0.48 2.48
N LEU A 350 15.17 1.77 2.75
CA LEU A 350 14.24 2.77 2.25
C LEU A 350 14.40 2.98 0.74
N GLU A 351 15.64 3.01 0.24
CA GLU A 351 15.87 3.15 -1.21
C GLU A 351 15.26 1.97 -1.98
N LYS A 352 15.38 0.74 -1.45
CA LYS A 352 14.71 -0.44 -1.99
C LYS A 352 13.21 -0.22 -2.15
N GLU A 353 12.54 0.20 -1.07
CA GLU A 353 11.09 0.37 -1.11
C GLU A 353 10.70 1.48 -2.11
N TYR A 354 11.50 2.55 -2.23
CA TYR A 354 11.26 3.57 -3.23
C TYR A 354 11.37 3.01 -4.65
N GLN A 355 12.41 2.23 -4.95
CA GLN A 355 12.59 1.60 -6.27
C GLN A 355 11.45 0.64 -6.60
N LYS A 356 10.96 -0.11 -5.60
CA LYS A 356 9.77 -0.96 -5.74
C LYS A 356 8.53 -0.15 -6.10
N PHE A 357 8.29 0.97 -5.42
CA PHE A 357 7.17 1.87 -5.75
C PHE A 357 7.34 2.51 -7.15
N TYR A 358 8.56 2.93 -7.49
CA TYR A 358 8.90 3.44 -8.83
C TYR A 358 8.58 2.41 -9.91
N GLY A 359 9.02 1.17 -9.74
CA GLY A 359 8.78 0.07 -10.67
C GLY A 359 7.28 -0.22 -10.84
N TYR A 360 6.52 -0.20 -9.74
CA TYR A 360 5.05 -0.32 -9.79
C TYR A 360 4.42 0.80 -10.66
N VAL A 361 4.82 2.06 -10.44
CA VAL A 361 4.29 3.19 -11.21
C VAL A 361 4.67 3.08 -12.68
N ASP A 362 5.93 2.78 -13.00
CA ASP A 362 6.37 2.60 -14.38
C ASP A 362 5.62 1.46 -15.07
N ALA A 363 5.48 0.31 -14.41
CA ALA A 363 4.75 -0.82 -14.95
C ALA A 363 3.27 -0.49 -15.22
N MET A 364 2.60 0.21 -14.30
CA MET A 364 1.22 0.64 -14.50
C MET A 364 1.09 1.62 -15.69
N LEU A 365 2.04 2.54 -15.86
CA LEU A 365 2.08 3.46 -17.00
C LEU A 365 2.32 2.71 -18.32
N GLN A 366 3.33 1.84 -18.37
CA GLN A 366 3.69 1.06 -19.57
C GLN A 366 2.59 0.08 -19.99
N ALA A 367 1.95 -0.59 -19.01
CA ALA A 367 0.85 -1.52 -19.25
C ALA A 367 -0.39 -0.84 -19.85
N GLN A 368 -0.57 0.45 -19.62
CA GLN A 368 -1.69 1.23 -20.17
C GLN A 368 -1.34 2.01 -21.44
N THR A 369 -0.05 2.06 -21.80
CA THR A 369 0.49 2.81 -22.94
C THR A 369 1.23 1.88 -23.91
N THR A 370 2.55 1.73 -23.77
CA THR A 370 3.43 0.97 -24.66
C THR A 370 2.93 -0.45 -24.92
N TYR A 371 2.53 -1.14 -23.85
CA TYR A 371 2.24 -2.56 -23.86
C TYR A 371 0.75 -2.87 -23.66
N LYS A 372 -0.13 -1.90 -23.93
CA LYS A 372 -1.58 -2.01 -23.74
C LYS A 372 -2.18 -3.29 -24.36
N ASP A 373 -1.82 -3.61 -25.59
CA ASP A 373 -2.34 -4.79 -26.31
C ASP A 373 -1.82 -6.13 -25.75
N ILE A 374 -0.72 -6.09 -25.01
CA ILE A 374 -0.11 -7.26 -24.38
C ILE A 374 -0.74 -7.47 -23.00
N PHE A 375 -0.78 -6.42 -22.17
CA PHE A 375 -1.40 -6.47 -20.85
C PHE A 375 -2.93 -6.66 -20.91
N SER A 376 -3.58 -6.28 -22.01
CA SER A 376 -5.00 -6.62 -22.24
C SER A 376 -5.27 -8.13 -22.40
N LYS A 377 -4.23 -8.98 -22.43
CA LYS A 377 -4.38 -10.45 -22.42
C LYS A 377 -4.63 -11.01 -21.01
N ILE A 378 -4.41 -10.21 -19.96
CA ILE A 378 -4.77 -10.58 -18.59
C ILE A 378 -6.28 -10.48 -18.49
N ASN A 379 -6.93 -11.63 -18.27
CA ASN A 379 -8.39 -11.71 -18.24
C ASN A 379 -8.89 -11.96 -16.81
N VAL A 380 -9.94 -11.25 -16.40
CA VAL A 380 -10.63 -11.50 -15.13
C VAL A 380 -11.69 -12.59 -15.36
N THR A 381 -11.64 -13.67 -14.59
CA THR A 381 -12.70 -14.68 -14.53
C THR A 381 -13.37 -14.59 -13.18
N LEU A 382 -14.66 -14.24 -13.16
CA LEU A 382 -15.48 -14.30 -11.96
C LEU A 382 -15.85 -15.75 -11.65
N ASP A 383 -15.92 -16.08 -10.37
CA ASP A 383 -16.49 -17.34 -9.93
C ASP A 383 -18.00 -17.40 -10.26
N LYS A 384 -18.59 -18.60 -10.16
CA LYS A 384 -19.99 -18.84 -10.56
C LYS A 384 -21.00 -17.96 -9.81
N ASP A 385 -20.63 -17.47 -8.62
CA ASP A 385 -21.50 -16.69 -7.74
C ASP A 385 -21.17 -15.19 -7.78
N CYS A 386 -20.18 -14.77 -8.59
CA CYS A 386 -19.62 -13.40 -8.66
C CYS A 386 -19.18 -12.84 -7.30
N ARG A 387 -18.71 -13.72 -6.42
CA ARG A 387 -18.20 -13.40 -5.09
C ARG A 387 -16.67 -13.40 -5.04
N ASP A 388 -16.05 -14.06 -6.01
CA ASP A 388 -14.61 -14.16 -6.12
C ASP A 388 -14.18 -14.01 -7.58
N PHE A 389 -12.93 -13.67 -7.82
CA PHE A 389 -12.38 -13.56 -9.15
C PHE A 389 -10.96 -14.11 -9.22
N THR A 390 -10.61 -14.61 -10.39
CA THR A 390 -9.26 -15.06 -10.71
C THR A 390 -8.72 -14.24 -11.88
N LEU A 391 -7.47 -13.84 -11.78
CA LEU A 391 -6.75 -13.29 -12.93
C LEU A 391 -6.12 -14.42 -13.72
N ASN A 392 -6.40 -14.45 -15.01
CA ASN A 392 -5.87 -15.43 -15.93
C ASN A 392 -4.76 -14.80 -16.77
N PHE A 393 -3.55 -15.31 -16.57
CA PHE A 393 -2.33 -14.87 -17.25
C PHE A 393 -1.90 -15.82 -18.38
N GLN A 394 -2.65 -16.89 -18.65
CA GLN A 394 -2.24 -17.96 -19.57
C GLN A 394 -1.96 -17.44 -20.99
N ASP A 395 -2.78 -16.52 -21.50
CA ASP A 395 -2.60 -15.94 -22.83
C ASP A 395 -1.40 -14.99 -22.89
N MET A 396 -1.13 -14.28 -21.79
CA MET A 396 0.06 -13.44 -21.64
C MET A 396 1.32 -14.31 -21.58
N GLU A 397 1.31 -15.38 -20.77
CA GLU A 397 2.41 -16.34 -20.67
C GLU A 397 2.74 -17.00 -22.00
N LYS A 398 1.71 -17.45 -22.72
CA LYS A 398 1.86 -18.02 -24.06
C LYS A 398 2.44 -17.00 -25.05
N TYR A 399 2.06 -15.73 -24.93
CA TYR A 399 2.60 -14.67 -25.77
C TYR A 399 4.09 -14.44 -25.48
N ILE A 400 4.45 -14.22 -24.21
CA ILE A 400 5.83 -13.96 -23.77
C ILE A 400 6.73 -15.14 -24.15
N SER A 401 6.30 -16.37 -23.88
CA SER A 401 7.07 -17.59 -24.19
C SER A 401 7.26 -17.83 -25.69
N GLY A 402 6.43 -17.23 -26.54
CA GLY A 402 6.53 -17.31 -28.00
C GLY A 402 7.41 -16.23 -28.63
N MET A 403 7.94 -15.30 -27.85
CA MET A 403 8.76 -14.20 -28.36
C MET A 403 10.15 -14.69 -28.78
N SER A 404 10.62 -14.21 -29.94
CA SER A 404 11.96 -14.55 -30.44
C SER A 404 13.07 -13.68 -29.83
N ASN A 405 12.73 -12.46 -29.40
CA ASN A 405 13.64 -11.58 -28.67
C ASN A 405 13.50 -11.84 -27.16
N GLN A 406 14.53 -12.44 -26.56
CA GLN A 406 14.54 -12.78 -25.14
C GLN A 406 14.57 -11.53 -24.26
N SER A 407 15.29 -10.46 -24.63
CA SER A 407 15.34 -9.22 -23.86
C SER A 407 13.96 -8.55 -23.77
N ASP A 408 13.19 -8.53 -24.86
CA ASP A 408 11.83 -7.99 -24.87
C ASP A 408 10.87 -8.84 -24.02
N ALA A 409 11.02 -10.18 -24.07
CA ALA A 409 10.22 -11.10 -23.28
C ALA A 409 10.45 -10.88 -21.78
N LEU A 410 11.71 -10.68 -21.39
CA LEU A 410 12.12 -10.45 -20.01
C LEU A 410 11.68 -9.08 -19.50
N ASN A 411 11.75 -8.04 -20.34
CA ASN A 411 11.20 -6.73 -19.98
C ASN A 411 9.69 -6.84 -19.65
N LEU A 412 8.92 -7.59 -20.43
CA LEU A 412 7.49 -7.82 -20.15
C LEU A 412 7.25 -8.61 -18.85
N ARG A 413 8.10 -9.60 -18.54
CA ARG A 413 8.04 -10.32 -17.25
C ARG A 413 8.33 -9.39 -16.07
N GLY A 414 9.35 -8.53 -16.17
CA GLY A 414 9.69 -7.55 -15.13
C GLY A 414 8.62 -6.47 -14.93
N LEU A 415 7.94 -6.04 -16.00
CA LEU A 415 6.79 -5.13 -15.88
C LEU A 415 5.60 -5.83 -15.24
N LEU A 416 5.32 -7.07 -15.61
CA LEU A 416 4.23 -7.84 -15.00
C LEU A 416 4.48 -8.09 -13.50
N PHE A 417 5.73 -8.34 -13.13
CA PHE A 417 6.17 -8.42 -11.74
C PHE A 417 5.90 -7.14 -10.97
N SER A 418 6.44 -6.02 -11.45
CA SER A 418 6.33 -4.73 -10.78
C SER A 418 4.87 -4.30 -10.64
N LEU A 419 4.01 -4.69 -11.59
CA LEU A 419 2.57 -4.46 -11.55
C LEU A 419 1.88 -5.21 -10.39
N LEU A 420 2.33 -6.43 -10.08
CA LEU A 420 1.76 -7.30 -9.05
C LEU A 420 2.44 -7.15 -7.67
N VAL A 421 3.45 -6.29 -7.55
CA VAL A 421 4.36 -6.24 -6.40
C VAL A 421 3.68 -5.89 -5.05
N TYR A 422 2.55 -5.19 -5.10
CA TYR A 422 1.70 -4.86 -3.95
C TYR A 422 0.40 -5.69 -3.91
N MET A 423 0.40 -6.84 -4.59
CA MET A 423 -0.74 -7.76 -4.68
C MET A 423 -0.32 -9.18 -4.28
N PRO A 424 0.03 -9.43 -3.00
CA PRO A 424 0.60 -10.70 -2.55
C PRO A 424 -0.37 -11.88 -2.69
N GLN A 425 -1.68 -11.63 -2.84
CA GLN A 425 -2.65 -12.65 -3.24
C GLN A 425 -2.38 -13.27 -4.63
N PHE A 426 -1.53 -12.63 -5.45
CA PHE A 426 -1.06 -13.15 -6.74
C PHE A 426 0.41 -13.58 -6.70
N GLU A 427 0.94 -13.91 -5.52
CA GLU A 427 2.29 -14.46 -5.38
C GLU A 427 2.47 -15.75 -6.21
N ASP A 428 1.46 -16.63 -6.28
CA ASP A 428 1.52 -17.83 -7.13
C ASP A 428 1.61 -17.50 -8.63
N VAL A 429 0.93 -16.45 -9.08
CA VAL A 429 1.04 -15.96 -10.46
C VAL A 429 2.44 -15.45 -10.69
N SER A 430 2.97 -14.71 -9.72
CA SER A 430 4.33 -14.21 -9.74
C SER A 430 5.29 -15.39 -9.92
N ASN A 431 5.32 -16.30 -8.96
CA ASN A 431 6.18 -17.48 -8.98
C ASN A 431 6.04 -18.32 -10.28
N SER A 432 4.81 -18.53 -10.78
CA SER A 432 4.57 -19.39 -11.96
C SER A 432 4.92 -18.76 -13.32
N ALA A 433 4.91 -17.44 -13.41
CA ALA A 433 5.27 -16.70 -14.61
C ALA A 433 6.79 -16.44 -14.72
N GLY A 434 7.61 -17.00 -13.82
CA GLY A 434 8.99 -16.53 -13.64
C GLY A 434 9.04 -15.03 -13.36
N ILE A 435 7.93 -14.48 -12.90
CA ILE A 435 7.82 -13.15 -12.33
C ILE A 435 8.44 -13.33 -10.93
N PRO A 436 9.49 -12.59 -10.58
CA PRO A 436 10.25 -12.87 -9.37
C PRO A 436 9.37 -13.05 -8.13
N ALA A 437 9.81 -13.92 -7.23
CA ALA A 437 9.84 -13.49 -5.83
C ALA A 437 10.67 -12.21 -5.81
N VAL A 438 10.11 -11.10 -5.32
CA VAL A 438 10.83 -9.85 -5.10
C VAL A 438 12.12 -10.13 -4.33
N ARG A 439 13.22 -10.16 -5.07
CA ARG A 439 14.58 -10.41 -4.61
C ARG A 439 15.37 -9.31 -5.31
N ASP A 440 15.08 -8.08 -4.85
CA ASP A 440 15.56 -6.80 -5.39
C ASP A 440 15.89 -5.82 -4.26
N ASN A 441 16.63 -6.21 -3.22
CA ASN A 441 17.10 -5.15 -2.32
C ASN A 441 18.07 -4.21 -3.04
N THR A 442 18.09 -2.95 -2.62
CA THR A 442 19.37 -2.28 -2.46
C THR A 442 19.94 -2.78 -1.13
N GLY A 443 21.10 -3.39 -1.16
CA GLY A 443 21.69 -4.09 -0.03
C GLY A 443 22.43 -5.34 -0.52
N ASP A 444 22.78 -6.24 0.38
CA ASP A 444 23.48 -7.47 -0.01
C ASP A 444 22.54 -8.66 0.26
N ASP A 445 21.86 -9.18 -0.75
CA ASP A 445 20.90 -10.30 -0.60
C ASP A 445 21.51 -11.70 -0.87
N ILE A 446 20.83 -12.74 -0.37
CA ILE A 446 21.08 -14.14 -0.74
C ILE A 446 19.82 -14.80 -1.34
N TYR A 447 19.94 -15.24 -2.58
CA TYR A 447 18.92 -15.88 -3.39
C TYR A 447 19.08 -17.41 -3.45
N GLN A 448 17.99 -18.14 -3.29
CA GLN A 448 17.89 -19.60 -3.37
C GLN A 448 16.65 -19.93 -4.22
N GLY A 449 16.79 -20.10 -5.53
CA GLY A 449 15.65 -20.21 -6.46
C GLY A 449 14.91 -21.54 -6.39
N GLY A 450 15.58 -22.63 -6.00
CA GLY A 450 14.89 -23.87 -5.68
C GLY A 450 15.54 -25.06 -6.36
N ASN A 451 14.77 -26.04 -6.81
CA ASN A 451 15.30 -27.13 -7.64
C ASN A 451 14.27 -27.53 -8.69
N ASN A 452 14.74 -27.78 -9.92
CA ASN A 452 14.01 -28.41 -11.02
C ASN A 452 12.98 -27.54 -11.79
N HIS A 453 13.03 -26.22 -11.67
CA HIS A 453 12.32 -25.27 -12.55
C HIS A 453 13.26 -24.11 -12.89
N PRO A 454 13.13 -23.45 -14.06
CA PRO A 454 13.92 -22.27 -14.39
C PRO A 454 13.46 -21.06 -13.56
N ASP A 455 14.41 -20.37 -12.95
CA ASP A 455 14.20 -19.13 -12.18
C ASP A 455 14.66 -17.89 -12.94
N TYR A 456 14.14 -16.72 -12.54
CA TYR A 456 14.50 -15.44 -13.12
C TYR A 456 14.89 -14.44 -12.03
N TYR A 457 16.08 -13.85 -12.16
CA TYR A 457 16.63 -12.84 -11.26
C TYR A 457 16.81 -11.54 -12.04
N PHE A 458 16.33 -10.41 -11.52
CA PHE A 458 16.42 -9.11 -12.20
C PHE A 458 17.17 -8.12 -11.33
N PHE A 459 18.13 -7.42 -11.94
CA PHE A 459 19.00 -6.45 -11.29
C PHE A 459 18.97 -5.14 -12.06
N GLU A 460 18.88 -4.03 -11.33
CA GLU A 460 19.00 -2.65 -11.83
C GLU A 460 20.07 -1.90 -11.03
N LYS A 461 20.55 -0.77 -11.55
CA LYS A 461 21.59 0.01 -10.88
C LYS A 461 21.18 0.37 -9.44
N GLY A 462 22.06 0.06 -8.48
CA GLY A 462 21.81 0.31 -7.05
C GLY A 462 21.43 -0.95 -6.26
N HIS A 463 21.32 -2.11 -6.92
CA HIS A 463 20.96 -3.38 -6.30
C HIS A 463 21.93 -3.87 -5.19
N GLY A 464 23.16 -3.35 -5.09
CA GLY A 464 24.13 -3.76 -4.07
C GLY A 464 24.88 -5.06 -4.41
N GLN A 465 25.25 -5.88 -3.42
CA GLN A 465 26.09 -7.08 -3.61
C GLN A 465 25.33 -8.37 -3.32
N ASP A 466 24.72 -8.94 -4.35
CA ASP A 466 23.80 -10.07 -4.22
C ASP A 466 24.48 -11.41 -4.48
N VAL A 467 23.89 -12.48 -3.94
CA VAL A 467 24.40 -13.86 -4.04
C VAL A 467 23.29 -14.80 -4.48
N ILE A 468 23.39 -15.42 -5.66
CA ILE A 468 22.48 -16.47 -6.13
C ILE A 468 23.06 -17.85 -5.86
N GLN A 469 22.25 -18.73 -5.26
CA GLN A 469 22.54 -20.13 -4.98
C GLN A 469 21.48 -21.01 -5.63
N ASP A 470 21.76 -21.51 -6.83
CA ASP A 470 20.84 -22.40 -7.56
C ASP A 470 21.51 -23.59 -8.25
N TYR A 471 20.70 -24.57 -8.64
CA TYR A 471 21.07 -25.78 -9.37
C TYR A 471 20.02 -26.19 -10.41
N ALA A 472 20.42 -26.19 -11.68
CA ALA A 472 19.62 -26.69 -12.78
C ALA A 472 20.08 -28.09 -13.23
N GLY A 473 19.16 -29.08 -13.20
CA GLY A 473 19.43 -30.46 -13.58
C GLY A 473 19.54 -30.69 -15.09
N ASN A 474 18.92 -29.85 -15.91
CA ASN A 474 18.99 -29.85 -17.38
C ASN A 474 18.82 -28.42 -17.95
N ASP A 475 18.98 -28.26 -19.26
CA ASP A 475 18.97 -26.94 -19.91
C ASP A 475 17.59 -26.28 -19.94
N ASP A 476 16.49 -27.06 -19.89
CA ASP A 476 15.13 -26.51 -19.77
C ASP A 476 14.85 -25.91 -18.37
N GLN A 477 15.76 -26.18 -17.42
CA GLN A 477 15.75 -25.64 -16.06
C GLN A 477 16.79 -24.53 -15.87
N ALA A 478 17.45 -24.06 -16.94
CA ALA A 478 18.45 -23.01 -16.82
C ALA A 478 17.82 -21.69 -16.36
N ASP A 479 18.45 -21.07 -15.37
CA ASP A 479 17.96 -19.82 -14.79
C ASP A 479 18.36 -18.63 -15.65
N THR A 480 17.66 -17.51 -15.50
CA THR A 480 17.93 -16.28 -16.24
C THR A 480 18.25 -15.16 -15.28
N VAL A 481 19.41 -14.51 -15.44
CA VAL A 481 19.82 -13.35 -14.66
C VAL A 481 19.81 -12.14 -15.59
N VAL A 482 18.99 -11.15 -15.29
CA VAL A 482 18.74 -9.98 -16.15
C VAL A 482 19.32 -8.73 -15.52
N PHE A 483 20.16 -8.03 -16.25
CA PHE A 483 20.73 -6.73 -15.91
C PHE A 483 20.09 -5.66 -16.81
N ARG A 484 19.04 -4.99 -16.33
CA ARG A 484 18.31 -3.96 -17.10
C ARG A 484 19.08 -2.64 -17.11
N GLN A 485 19.09 -1.93 -18.24
CA GLN A 485 19.88 -0.69 -18.39
C GLN A 485 21.41 -0.93 -18.34
N ALA A 486 21.84 -2.19 -18.44
CA ALA A 486 23.25 -2.56 -18.57
C ALA A 486 23.53 -3.10 -19.98
N LEU A 487 24.73 -2.79 -20.48
CA LEU A 487 25.25 -3.36 -21.72
C LEU A 487 26.28 -4.43 -21.39
N SER A 488 26.24 -5.55 -22.10
CA SER A 488 27.10 -6.71 -21.88
C SER A 488 28.60 -6.40 -22.04
N ASP A 489 28.95 -5.42 -22.88
CA ASP A 489 30.33 -4.95 -23.05
C ASP A 489 30.81 -4.04 -21.91
N GLY A 490 29.88 -3.47 -21.13
CA GLY A 490 30.19 -2.67 -19.95
C GLY A 490 30.35 -3.50 -18.67
N ALA A 491 29.93 -4.77 -18.70
CA ALA A 491 29.99 -5.67 -17.55
C ALA A 491 31.37 -6.32 -17.40
N THR A 492 31.89 -6.35 -16.17
CA THR A 492 33.09 -7.11 -15.81
C THR A 492 32.72 -8.36 -15.01
N PHE A 493 33.60 -9.35 -15.05
CA PHE A 493 33.39 -10.67 -14.46
C PHE A 493 34.62 -11.05 -13.64
N ASP A 494 34.41 -11.50 -12.42
CA ASP A 494 35.48 -11.98 -11.54
C ASP A 494 35.29 -13.46 -11.22
N HIS A 495 36.41 -14.17 -11.12
CA HIS A 495 36.46 -15.56 -10.69
C HIS A 495 36.99 -15.62 -9.25
N VAL A 496 36.09 -15.79 -8.28
CA VAL A 496 36.40 -15.72 -6.85
C VAL A 496 36.16 -17.08 -6.20
N GLY A 497 37.22 -17.84 -5.93
CA GLY A 497 37.06 -19.24 -5.49
C GLY A 497 36.34 -20.07 -6.56
N ASP A 498 35.20 -20.68 -6.22
CA ASP A 498 34.34 -21.41 -7.18
C ASP A 498 33.18 -20.56 -7.73
N ASP A 499 33.10 -19.28 -7.36
CA ASP A 499 32.00 -18.38 -7.67
C ASP A 499 32.31 -17.47 -8.87
N LEU A 500 31.27 -17.10 -9.61
CA LEU A 500 31.31 -16.05 -10.63
C LEU A 500 30.72 -14.77 -10.04
N VAL A 501 31.46 -13.66 -10.04
CA VAL A 501 30.96 -12.34 -9.62
C VAL A 501 30.82 -11.46 -10.85
N ILE A 502 29.66 -10.80 -11.00
CA ILE A 502 29.29 -10.02 -12.18
C ILE A 502 29.06 -8.57 -11.77
N HIS A 503 29.78 -7.63 -12.38
CA HIS A 503 29.62 -6.18 -12.13
C HIS A 503 29.01 -5.51 -13.37
N ALA A 504 27.68 -5.47 -13.46
CA ALA A 504 26.99 -4.91 -14.62
C ALA A 504 26.89 -3.37 -14.61
N TYR A 505 27.02 -2.73 -13.44
CA TYR A 505 26.84 -1.29 -13.25
C TYR A 505 28.08 -0.56 -12.66
N GLY A 506 29.22 -1.24 -12.59
CA GLY A 506 30.45 -0.79 -11.91
C GLY A 506 30.69 -1.49 -10.56
N ASP A 507 31.81 -1.19 -9.91
CA ASP A 507 32.35 -1.96 -8.76
C ASP A 507 31.49 -1.91 -7.48
N ASP A 508 30.60 -0.93 -7.35
CA ASP A 508 29.76 -0.76 -6.15
C ASP A 508 28.58 -1.74 -6.11
N ASN A 509 28.29 -2.46 -7.21
CA ASN A 509 27.21 -3.45 -7.28
C ASN A 509 27.73 -4.74 -7.92
N SER A 510 27.29 -5.89 -7.42
CA SER A 510 27.73 -7.17 -7.95
C SER A 510 26.68 -8.27 -7.78
N VAL A 511 26.65 -9.22 -8.70
CA VAL A 511 25.87 -10.45 -8.54
C VAL A 511 26.82 -11.64 -8.53
N THR A 512 26.82 -12.37 -7.41
CA THR A 512 27.63 -13.56 -7.20
C THR A 512 26.81 -14.81 -7.49
N LEU A 513 27.15 -15.54 -8.55
CA LEU A 513 26.60 -16.88 -8.81
C LEU A 513 27.46 -17.91 -8.08
N LYS A 514 26.92 -18.49 -7.01
CA LYS A 514 27.64 -19.42 -6.14
C LYS A 514 27.94 -20.74 -6.85
N ASN A 515 29.18 -21.21 -6.68
CA ASN A 515 29.68 -22.47 -7.24
C ASN A 515 29.58 -22.57 -8.77
N TYR A 516 29.49 -21.44 -9.49
CA TYR A 516 29.34 -21.39 -10.95
C TYR A 516 30.40 -22.22 -11.69
N PHE A 517 31.61 -22.30 -11.14
CA PHE A 517 32.72 -23.04 -11.73
C PHE A 517 32.79 -24.52 -11.29
N ASN A 518 31.94 -24.97 -10.37
CA ASN A 518 31.99 -26.30 -9.77
C ASN A 518 31.46 -27.43 -10.68
N SER A 519 30.29 -27.25 -11.31
CA SER A 519 29.71 -28.25 -12.23
C SER A 519 28.74 -27.62 -13.22
N ASP A 520 28.39 -28.33 -14.29
CA ASP A 520 27.45 -27.84 -15.31
C ASP A 520 26.09 -27.43 -14.72
N GLY A 521 25.60 -28.15 -13.70
CA GLY A 521 24.33 -27.83 -13.07
C GLY A 521 24.32 -26.49 -12.32
N TYR A 522 25.47 -26.07 -11.79
CA TYR A 522 25.65 -24.75 -11.17
C TYR A 522 25.98 -23.65 -12.19
N ARG A 523 26.13 -23.99 -13.47
CA ARG A 523 26.55 -23.04 -14.52
C ARG A 523 25.46 -22.67 -15.50
N ARG A 524 24.33 -23.37 -15.46
CA ARG A 524 23.20 -23.19 -16.37
C ARG A 524 22.44 -21.90 -16.05
N TYR A 525 23.03 -20.79 -16.49
CA TYR A 525 22.44 -19.46 -16.43
C TYR A 525 22.44 -18.82 -17.83
N HIS A 526 21.40 -18.03 -18.10
CA HIS A 526 21.33 -17.06 -19.17
C HIS A 526 21.53 -15.66 -18.59
N LEU A 527 22.65 -14.99 -18.90
CA LEU A 527 22.87 -13.61 -18.46
C LEU A 527 22.36 -12.65 -19.52
N VAL A 528 21.35 -11.86 -19.19
CA VAL A 528 20.65 -10.98 -20.14
C VAL A 528 21.01 -9.54 -19.83
N PHE A 529 21.44 -8.84 -20.85
CA PHE A 529 21.70 -7.41 -20.89
C PHE A 529 20.78 -6.79 -21.95
N ASP A 530 20.72 -5.46 -22.00
CA ASP A 530 19.88 -4.75 -22.97
C ASP A 530 20.31 -5.02 -24.42
N ASP A 531 21.58 -5.35 -24.65
CA ASP A 531 22.19 -5.59 -25.98
C ASP A 531 22.42 -7.07 -26.32
N ALA A 532 22.45 -7.96 -25.33
CA ALA A 532 22.80 -9.37 -25.56
C ALA A 532 22.29 -10.32 -24.46
N THR A 533 22.12 -11.59 -24.83
CA THR A 533 22.01 -12.70 -23.88
C THR A 533 23.24 -13.60 -24.00
N LEU A 534 23.94 -13.79 -22.89
CA LEU A 534 25.11 -14.66 -22.77
C LEU A 534 24.69 -16.00 -22.16
N ASN A 535 24.97 -17.09 -22.87
CA ASN A 535 24.88 -18.44 -22.31
C ASN A 535 26.16 -18.83 -21.55
N ALA A 536 26.15 -19.98 -20.87
CA ALA A 536 27.29 -20.47 -20.11
C ALA A 536 28.61 -20.52 -20.90
N GLU A 537 28.58 -20.92 -22.17
CA GLU A 537 29.79 -20.97 -23.02
C GLU A 537 30.34 -19.56 -23.30
N GLN A 538 29.46 -18.60 -23.60
CA GLN A 538 29.83 -17.21 -23.84
C GLN A 538 30.34 -16.52 -22.56
N VAL A 539 29.77 -16.86 -21.41
CA VAL A 539 30.25 -16.36 -20.12
C VAL A 539 31.65 -16.91 -19.83
N LEU A 540 31.87 -18.23 -19.97
CA LEU A 540 33.18 -18.87 -19.79
C LEU A 540 34.28 -18.33 -20.72
N ALA A 541 33.89 -17.75 -21.86
CA ALA A 541 34.80 -17.14 -22.82
C ALA A 541 35.16 -15.68 -22.50
N ARG A 542 34.55 -15.07 -21.46
CA ARG A 542 34.87 -13.71 -21.02
C ARG A 542 36.25 -13.66 -20.34
N GLU A 543 36.83 -12.45 -20.30
CA GLU A 543 38.01 -12.19 -19.48
C GLU A 543 37.58 -12.06 -18.01
N TYR A 544 38.33 -12.72 -17.12
CA TYR A 544 38.08 -12.69 -15.69
C TYR A 544 39.18 -11.94 -14.96
N THR A 545 38.82 -11.12 -13.98
CA THR A 545 39.78 -10.76 -12.94
C THR A 545 39.82 -11.84 -11.87
N PHE A 546 41.01 -12.17 -11.40
CA PHE A 546 41.22 -13.21 -10.38
C PHE A 546 41.56 -12.53 -9.07
N THR A 547 40.63 -12.55 -8.12
CA THR A 547 40.89 -12.14 -6.74
C THR A 547 41.04 -13.38 -5.86
N GLY A 548 42.27 -13.74 -5.54
CA GLY A 548 42.60 -14.76 -4.55
C GLY A 548 43.73 -14.25 -3.67
N THR A 549 43.62 -14.47 -2.35
CA THR A 549 44.80 -14.38 -1.48
C THR A 549 45.77 -15.46 -1.92
N ASP A 550 46.95 -15.06 -2.39
CA ASP A 550 48.09 -15.95 -2.59
C ASP A 550 48.23 -16.89 -1.38
N GLY A 551 48.28 -18.19 -1.67
CA GLY A 551 48.39 -19.26 -0.68
C GLY A 551 49.73 -19.34 0.05
#